data_AF-A0AAV5XH79-F1
#
_entry.id   AF-A0AAV5XH79-F1
#
_cell.length_a   1.000
_cell.length_b   1.000
_cell.length_c   1.000
_cell.angle_alpha   90.00
_cell.angle_beta   90.00
_cell.angle_gamma   90.00
#
_symmetry.space_group_name_H-M   'P 1'
#
loop_
_entity.id
_entity.type
_entity.pdbx_description
1 polymer ?
#
loop_
_entity_poly.entity_id
_entity_poly.type
_entity_poly.pdbx_seq_one_letter_code
_entity_poly.pdbx_strand_id
1 'polypeptide(L)'
;RDFAIRVAPPGELLKGALGGVFMGAGAILAFGCNIGGFFSATSALSLSGLGMMLGLGVGAYAGLRYLLWEMEHRPGWSSGRSYMLAAAAAGGRTQPWLGAALAAALLALPFLYGRLGYVPQGIFLLFGVTFGVVFQRSRFCLVRAFREPFMTGDGEHTRGWAVALVVSMLGFAILKFTDLKDKGDWVFPAFWLGSVVGGLIFGLGMTLAGGCGAGSIWRAGEGHVKLWLAVLTFGLAASATRALLGGETLRSVGYAVFMPSVLGWAPSIIAIVVVMALWWAFATWNEETHKFSAF
;
A
#
# COMPACT_ATOMS: atom_id res chain seq x y z
N ARG A 1 7.98 -16.82 -14.91
CA ARG A 1 8.58 -16.31 -16.16
C ARG A 1 8.72 -14.78 -16.11
N ASP A 2 8.20 -14.17 -15.06
CA ASP A 2 8.06 -12.71 -14.93
C ASP A 2 9.28 -12.02 -14.31
N PHE A 3 10.19 -12.80 -13.71
CA PHE A 3 11.42 -12.29 -13.10
C PHE A 3 12.44 -11.88 -14.15
N ALA A 4 12.83 -10.60 -14.12
CA ALA A 4 13.97 -10.06 -14.82
C ALA A 4 14.43 -8.81 -14.08
N ILE A 5 15.74 -8.60 -13.96
CA ILE A 5 16.27 -7.39 -13.33
C ILE A 5 16.09 -6.23 -14.30
N ARG A 6 15.13 -5.34 -14.01
CA ARG A 6 14.77 -4.20 -14.85
C ARG A 6 15.32 -2.93 -14.22
N VAL A 7 16.34 -2.36 -14.85
CA VAL A 7 16.94 -1.08 -14.46
C VAL A 7 16.28 0.03 -15.26
N ALA A 8 15.57 0.91 -14.54
CA ALA A 8 14.94 2.08 -15.13
C ALA A 8 15.98 3.18 -15.43
N PRO A 9 15.65 4.16 -16.29
CA PRO A 9 16.48 5.36 -16.49
C PRO A 9 16.79 6.07 -15.17
N PRO A 10 17.92 6.80 -15.07
CA PRO A 10 18.35 7.42 -13.82
C PRO A 10 17.32 8.40 -13.23
N GLY A 11 16.59 9.15 -14.05
CA GLY A 11 15.52 10.03 -13.57
C GLY A 11 14.36 9.26 -12.93
N GLU A 12 13.99 8.11 -13.47
CA GLU A 12 12.97 7.23 -12.88
C GLU A 12 13.45 6.55 -11.60
N LEU A 13 14.74 6.21 -11.51
CA LEU A 13 15.34 5.72 -10.26
C LEU A 13 15.30 6.81 -9.18
N LEU A 14 15.67 8.05 -9.52
CA LEU A 14 15.60 9.18 -8.59
C LEU A 14 14.16 9.43 -8.10
N LYS A 15 13.16 9.36 -9.00
CA LYS A 15 11.75 9.42 -8.57
C LYS A 15 11.35 8.27 -7.67
N GLY A 16 11.88 7.07 -7.92
CA GLY A 16 11.73 5.93 -7.02
C GLY A 16 12.24 6.24 -5.61
N ALA A 17 13.46 6.80 -5.52
CA ALA A 17 14.07 7.21 -4.26
C ALA A 17 13.25 8.29 -3.54
N LEU A 18 12.93 9.39 -4.24
CA LEU A 18 12.15 10.51 -3.71
C LEU A 18 10.75 10.09 -3.29
N GLY A 19 10.10 9.25 -4.11
CA GLY A 19 8.81 8.65 -3.79
C GLY A 19 8.87 7.81 -2.52
N GLY A 20 9.91 7.00 -2.34
CA GLY A 20 10.14 6.26 -1.09
C GLY A 20 10.35 7.17 0.12
N VAL A 21 11.08 8.29 -0.02
CA VAL A 21 11.24 9.27 1.07
C VAL A 21 9.89 9.86 1.50
N PHE A 22 9.07 10.30 0.54
CA PHE A 22 7.73 10.81 0.83
C PHE A 22 6.81 9.74 1.43
N MET A 23 6.84 8.51 0.91
CA MET A 23 6.11 7.39 1.51
C MET A 23 6.55 7.18 2.97
N GLY A 24 7.84 7.28 3.28
CA GLY A 24 8.37 7.02 4.62
C GLY A 24 7.91 8.07 5.62
N ALA A 25 8.05 9.34 5.24
CA ALA A 25 7.59 10.46 6.05
C ALA A 25 6.07 10.43 6.28
N GLY A 26 5.30 10.23 5.20
CA GLY A 26 3.84 10.15 5.26
C GLY A 26 3.33 8.98 6.09
N ALA A 27 4.01 7.83 6.02
CA ALA A 27 3.63 6.64 6.80
C ALA A 27 3.79 6.86 8.31
N ILE A 28 4.81 7.60 8.74
CA ILE A 28 5.00 7.92 10.16
C ILE A 28 3.93 8.90 10.64
N LEU A 29 3.64 9.96 9.87
CA LEU A 29 2.60 10.93 10.20
C LEU A 29 1.20 10.32 10.28
N ALA A 30 0.91 9.37 9.39
CA ALA A 30 -0.36 8.64 9.38
C ALA A 30 -0.39 7.43 10.32
N PHE A 31 0.69 7.15 11.07
CA PHE A 31 0.86 5.95 11.90
C PHE A 31 0.67 4.61 11.15
N GLY A 32 0.92 4.61 9.85
CA GLY A 32 0.84 3.42 9.02
C GLY A 32 1.04 3.72 7.54
N CYS A 33 1.42 2.69 6.79
CA CYS A 33 1.33 2.73 5.33
C CYS A 33 -0.14 2.56 4.89
N ASN A 34 -0.42 2.66 3.60
CA ASN A 34 -1.79 2.51 3.09
C ASN A 34 -2.49 1.17 3.38
N ILE A 35 -1.76 0.09 3.71
CA ILE A 35 -2.36 -1.15 4.23
C ILE A 35 -2.69 -1.03 5.72
N GLY A 36 -1.79 -0.48 6.52
CA GLY A 36 -1.99 -0.38 7.98
C GLY A 36 -2.88 0.80 8.35
N GLY A 37 -2.45 2.01 8.01
CA GLY A 37 -3.09 3.28 8.37
C GLY A 37 -4.36 3.59 7.58
N PHE A 38 -4.59 2.93 6.44
CA PHE A 38 -5.84 3.06 5.68
C PHE A 38 -6.65 1.76 5.67
N PHE A 39 -6.22 0.70 4.95
CA PHE A 39 -7.06 -0.50 4.79
C PHE A 39 -7.45 -1.15 6.13
N SER A 40 -6.45 -1.44 6.96
CA SER A 40 -6.64 -2.13 8.24
C SER A 40 -7.29 -1.21 9.26
N ALA A 41 -6.88 0.07 9.33
CA ALA A 41 -7.50 1.06 10.20
C ALA A 41 -8.98 1.28 9.89
N THR A 42 -9.35 1.45 8.61
CA THR A 42 -10.76 1.56 8.19
C THR A 42 -11.52 0.27 8.45
N SER A 43 -10.92 -0.90 8.16
CA SER A 43 -11.53 -2.20 8.49
C SER A 43 -11.79 -2.35 10.00
N ALA A 44 -10.88 -1.84 10.82
CA ALA A 44 -10.97 -1.81 12.27
C ALA A 44 -11.91 -0.71 12.81
N LEU A 45 -12.67 -0.04 11.94
CA LEU A 45 -13.62 1.05 12.25
C LEU A 45 -12.95 2.28 12.90
N SER A 46 -11.68 2.54 12.55
CA SER A 46 -10.98 3.76 12.95
C SER A 46 -11.23 4.90 11.96
N LEU A 47 -11.57 6.07 12.49
CA LEU A 47 -11.84 7.26 11.68
C LEU A 47 -10.57 7.81 10.99
N SER A 48 -9.39 7.51 11.55
CA SER A 48 -8.09 7.86 10.95
C SER A 48 -7.89 7.24 9.57
N GLY A 49 -8.45 6.04 9.34
CA GLY A 49 -8.39 5.38 8.04
C GLY A 49 -9.08 6.18 6.94
N LEU A 50 -10.28 6.74 7.22
CA LEU A 50 -10.99 7.60 6.27
C LEU A 50 -10.25 8.92 6.03
N GLY A 51 -9.65 9.51 7.06
CA GLY A 51 -8.78 10.67 6.91
C GLY A 51 -7.60 10.39 5.97
N MET A 52 -6.95 9.23 6.16
CA MET A 52 -5.87 8.79 5.28
C MET A 52 -6.35 8.51 3.86
N MET A 53 -7.56 7.96 3.66
CA MET A 53 -8.16 7.77 2.34
C MET A 53 -8.26 9.08 1.56
N LEU A 54 -8.77 10.13 2.20
CA LEU A 54 -8.89 11.46 1.59
C LEU A 54 -7.52 12.01 1.22
N GLY A 55 -6.55 11.93 2.13
CA GLY A 55 -5.17 12.31 1.88
C GLY A 55 -4.57 11.55 0.70
N LEU A 56 -4.71 10.22 0.67
CA LEU A 56 -4.21 9.36 -0.40
C LEU A 56 -4.81 9.72 -1.76
N GLY A 57 -6.11 9.97 -1.83
CA GLY A 57 -6.78 10.39 -3.06
C GLY A 57 -6.25 11.72 -3.59
N VAL A 58 -6.18 12.75 -2.73
CA VAL A 58 -5.67 14.08 -3.10
C VAL A 58 -4.19 14.01 -3.48
N GLY A 59 -3.37 13.28 -2.70
CA GLY A 59 -1.95 13.10 -2.96
C GLY A 59 -1.68 12.32 -4.25
N ALA A 60 -2.48 11.29 -4.54
CA ALA A 60 -2.37 10.53 -5.78
C ALA A 60 -2.75 11.38 -7.00
N TYR A 61 -3.81 12.19 -6.89
CA TYR A 61 -4.19 13.13 -7.94
C TYR A 61 -3.10 14.19 -8.18
N ALA A 62 -2.58 14.81 -7.12
CA ALA A 62 -1.50 15.79 -7.22
C ALA A 62 -0.22 15.20 -7.83
N GLY A 63 0.17 13.99 -7.40
CA GLY A 63 1.32 13.29 -7.97
C GLY A 63 1.13 12.88 -9.43
N LEU A 64 -0.09 12.50 -9.83
CA LEU A 64 -0.42 12.27 -11.22
C LEU A 64 -0.29 13.56 -12.05
N ARG A 65 -0.86 14.68 -11.59
CA ARG A 65 -0.75 15.97 -12.27
C ARG A 65 0.71 16.42 -12.43
N TYR A 66 1.53 16.20 -11.41
CA TYR A 66 2.96 16.44 -11.48
C TYR A 66 3.66 15.57 -12.54
N LEU A 67 3.38 14.27 -12.58
CA LEU A 67 3.96 13.36 -13.57
C LEU A 67 3.55 13.73 -15.01
N LEU A 68 2.29 14.12 -15.22
CA LEU A 68 1.80 14.57 -16.53
C LEU A 68 2.49 15.87 -16.96
N TRP A 69 2.56 16.86 -16.06
CA TRP A 69 3.26 18.12 -16.31
C TRP A 69 4.74 17.88 -16.66
N GLU A 70 5.40 16.97 -15.94
CA GLU A 70 6.79 16.63 -16.18
C GLU A 70 7.00 15.98 -17.56
N MET A 71 6.11 15.05 -17.97
CA MET A 71 6.21 14.45 -19.30
C MET A 71 6.03 15.48 -20.43
N GLU A 72 5.16 16.47 -20.22
CA GLU A 72 4.92 17.54 -21.19
C GLU A 72 6.07 18.56 -21.27
N HIS A 73 6.61 18.98 -20.12
CA HIS A 73 7.60 20.07 -20.07
C HIS A 73 9.06 19.59 -20.05
N ARG A 74 9.32 18.38 -19.57
CA ARG A 74 10.67 17.81 -19.39
C ARG A 74 10.74 16.32 -19.76
N PRO A 75 10.41 15.93 -21.01
CA PRO A 75 10.42 14.53 -21.43
C PRO A 75 11.82 13.88 -21.32
N GLY A 76 12.89 14.68 -21.38
CA GLY A 76 14.28 14.24 -21.24
C GLY A 76 14.65 13.70 -19.85
N TRP A 77 13.92 14.06 -18.80
CA TRP A 77 14.25 13.65 -17.43
C TRP A 77 14.00 12.15 -17.20
N SER A 78 12.93 11.64 -17.81
CA SER A 78 12.43 10.29 -17.56
C SER A 78 12.62 9.35 -18.74
N SER A 79 13.09 9.88 -19.86
CA SER A 79 13.49 9.11 -21.03
C SER A 79 14.94 8.65 -20.90
N GLY A 80 15.23 7.46 -21.41
CA GLY A 80 16.57 6.89 -21.38
C GLY A 80 16.57 5.39 -21.66
N ARG A 81 17.76 4.81 -21.74
CA ARG A 81 17.91 3.36 -21.90
C ARG A 81 17.50 2.65 -20.61
N SER A 82 16.49 1.79 -20.73
CA SER A 82 16.18 0.77 -19.73
C SER A 82 17.01 -0.47 -20.00
N TYR A 83 17.66 -1.01 -18.97
CA TYR A 83 18.44 -2.25 -19.09
C TYR A 83 17.65 -3.42 -18.51
N MET A 84 17.63 -4.54 -19.21
CA MET A 84 17.10 -5.80 -18.71
C MET A 84 18.27 -6.77 -18.50
N LEU A 85 18.55 -7.09 -17.25
CA LEU A 85 19.60 -8.00 -16.81
C LEU A 85 18.96 -9.29 -16.29
N ALA A 86 19.68 -10.41 -16.39
CA ALA A 86 19.30 -11.69 -15.78
C ALA A 86 17.84 -12.12 -16.06
N ALA A 87 17.34 -11.90 -17.28
CA ALA A 87 16.03 -12.39 -17.68
C ALA A 87 16.04 -13.93 -17.63
N ALA A 88 15.07 -14.52 -16.92
CA ALA A 88 15.01 -15.96 -16.76
C ALA A 88 14.93 -16.66 -18.13
N ALA A 89 15.88 -17.55 -18.42
CA ALA A 89 15.89 -18.33 -19.65
C ALA A 89 14.59 -19.15 -19.78
N ALA A 90 13.93 -19.05 -20.94
CA ALA A 90 12.70 -19.78 -21.19
C ALA A 90 12.97 -21.30 -21.24
N GLY A 91 12.45 -22.05 -20.26
CA GLY A 91 12.33 -23.51 -20.37
C GLY A 91 13.44 -24.36 -19.74
N GLY A 92 14.16 -23.85 -18.74
CA GLY A 92 15.10 -24.70 -17.98
C GLY A 92 14.36 -25.84 -17.27
N ARG A 93 14.69 -27.10 -17.61
CA ARG A 93 14.14 -28.32 -16.96
C ARG A 93 14.30 -28.34 -15.44
N THR A 94 15.23 -27.53 -14.91
CA THR A 94 15.56 -27.34 -13.50
C THR A 94 14.64 -26.35 -12.76
N GLN A 95 13.92 -25.48 -13.46
CA GLN A 95 13.05 -24.47 -12.85
C GLN A 95 11.96 -25.07 -11.92
N PRO A 96 11.20 -26.11 -12.31
CA PRO A 96 10.20 -26.71 -11.41
C PRO A 96 10.85 -27.39 -10.19
N TRP A 97 12.03 -27.99 -10.35
CA TRP A 97 12.77 -28.60 -9.23
C TRP A 97 13.30 -27.57 -8.25
N LEU A 98 13.83 -26.44 -8.74
CA LEU A 98 14.22 -25.30 -7.90
C LEU A 98 13.02 -24.69 -7.16
N GLY A 99 11.87 -24.58 -7.83
CA GLY A 99 10.63 -24.14 -7.21
C GLY A 99 10.14 -25.11 -6.12
N ALA A 100 10.19 -26.42 -6.38
CA ALA A 100 9.84 -27.45 -5.40
C ALA A 100 10.81 -27.45 -4.20
N ALA A 101 12.12 -27.30 -4.43
CA ALA A 101 13.11 -27.18 -3.38
C ALA A 101 12.88 -25.93 -2.51
N LEU A 102 12.58 -24.78 -3.14
CA LEU A 102 12.23 -23.56 -2.42
C LEU A 102 10.95 -23.74 -1.60
N ALA A 103 9.91 -24.35 -2.17
CA ALA A 103 8.66 -24.62 -1.47
C ALA A 103 8.89 -25.55 -0.26
N ALA A 104 9.68 -26.62 -0.44
CA ALA A 104 10.05 -27.53 0.64
C ALA A 104 10.86 -26.81 1.73
N ALA A 105 11.80 -25.94 1.36
CA ALA A 105 12.55 -25.12 2.30
C ALA A 105 11.63 -24.16 3.08
N LEU A 106 10.70 -23.48 2.40
CA LEU A 106 9.73 -22.58 3.03
C LEU A 106 8.77 -23.31 3.97
N LEU A 107 8.42 -24.57 3.67
CA LEU A 107 7.62 -25.41 4.56
C LEU A 107 8.42 -25.96 5.74
N ALA A 108 9.72 -26.24 5.55
CA ALA A 108 10.59 -26.76 6.60
C ALA A 108 11.03 -25.68 7.61
N LEU A 109 11.21 -24.43 7.17
CA LEU A 109 11.67 -23.31 7.98
C LEU A 109 10.81 -23.06 9.23
N PRO A 110 9.47 -23.03 9.19
CA PRO A 110 8.63 -22.89 10.37
C PRO A 110 8.87 -23.96 11.43
N PHE A 111 9.14 -25.22 11.04
CA PHE A 111 9.46 -26.29 11.97
C PHE A 111 10.83 -26.09 12.62
N LEU A 112 11.81 -25.57 11.87
CA LEU A 112 13.11 -25.19 12.42
C LEU A 112 12.97 -24.05 13.43
N TYR A 113 12.20 -23.01 13.09
CA TYR A 113 11.88 -21.90 13.99
C TYR A 113 11.18 -22.40 15.25
N GLY A 114 10.26 -23.36 15.12
CA GLY A 114 9.60 -24.00 16.26
C GLY A 114 10.58 -24.73 17.19
N ARG A 115 11.55 -25.48 16.64
CA ARG A 115 12.61 -26.13 17.44
C ARG A 115 13.51 -25.15 18.17
N LEU A 116 13.73 -23.96 17.60
CA LEU A 116 14.52 -22.88 18.20
C LEU A 116 13.71 -22.01 19.18
N GLY A 117 12.44 -22.33 19.43
CA GLY A 117 11.57 -21.57 20.33
C GLY A 117 10.94 -20.30 19.71
N TYR A 118 11.12 -20.06 18.42
CA TYR A 118 10.60 -18.90 17.68
C TYR A 118 9.30 -19.22 16.92
N VAL A 119 8.34 -19.85 17.59
CA VAL A 119 7.06 -20.28 17.00
C VAL A 119 6.29 -19.12 16.33
N PRO A 120 6.14 -17.92 16.95
CA PRO A 120 5.41 -16.82 16.33
C PRO A 120 6.01 -16.37 14.99
N GLN A 121 7.34 -16.28 14.91
CA GLN A 121 8.05 -15.88 13.70
C GLN A 121 7.88 -16.91 12.57
N GLY A 122 7.86 -18.21 12.91
CA GLY A 122 7.56 -19.28 11.96
C GLY A 122 6.15 -19.15 11.37
N ILE A 123 5.17 -18.80 12.21
CA ILE A 123 3.78 -18.54 11.76
C ILE A 123 3.73 -17.31 10.85
N PHE A 124 4.36 -16.20 11.24
CA PHE A 124 4.40 -14.98 10.41
C PHE A 124 5.07 -15.20 9.06
N LEU A 125 6.08 -16.06 8.98
CA LEU A 125 6.72 -16.45 7.72
C LEU A 125 5.72 -17.13 6.77
N LEU A 126 4.91 -18.08 7.27
CA LEU A 126 3.89 -18.77 6.47
C LEU A 126 2.82 -17.79 5.96
N PHE A 127 2.34 -16.89 6.82
CA PHE A 127 1.41 -15.83 6.40
C PHE A 127 2.06 -14.92 5.35
N GLY A 128 3.30 -14.48 5.57
CA GLY A 128 4.04 -13.61 4.65
C GLY A 128 4.22 -14.23 3.27
N VAL A 129 4.57 -15.51 3.19
CA VAL A 129 4.67 -16.26 1.93
C VAL A 129 3.31 -16.34 1.25
N THR A 130 2.26 -16.69 1.99
CA THR A 130 0.91 -16.82 1.45
C THR A 130 0.39 -15.48 0.91
N PHE A 131 0.50 -14.40 1.69
CA PHE A 131 0.14 -13.06 1.24
C PHE A 131 0.99 -12.59 0.06
N GLY A 132 2.29 -12.89 0.06
CA GLY A 132 3.19 -12.56 -1.05
C GLY A 132 2.75 -13.21 -2.37
N VAL A 133 2.42 -14.51 -2.34
CA VAL A 133 1.90 -15.24 -3.50
C VAL A 133 0.57 -14.65 -3.97
N VAL A 134 -0.35 -14.39 -3.03
CA VAL A 134 -1.65 -13.79 -3.34
C VAL A 134 -1.47 -12.42 -3.98
N PHE A 135 -0.67 -11.52 -3.39
CA PHE A 135 -0.45 -10.17 -3.91
C PHE A 135 0.25 -10.15 -5.26
N GLN A 136 1.20 -11.05 -5.49
CA GLN A 136 1.84 -11.17 -6.80
C GLN A 136 0.83 -11.62 -7.87
N ARG A 137 -0.01 -12.61 -7.56
CA ARG A 137 -0.99 -13.17 -8.51
C ARG A 137 -2.15 -12.23 -8.79
N SER A 138 -2.66 -11.56 -7.76
CA SER A 138 -3.74 -10.57 -7.90
C SER A 138 -3.25 -9.19 -8.35
N ARG A 139 -1.92 -9.00 -8.47
CA ARG A 139 -1.27 -7.70 -8.76
C ARG A 139 -1.79 -6.60 -7.83
N PHE A 140 -2.03 -6.95 -6.56
CA PHE A 140 -2.65 -6.06 -5.58
C PHE A 140 -1.80 -4.80 -5.41
N CYS A 141 -2.34 -3.67 -5.87
CA CYS A 141 -1.64 -2.39 -5.85
C CYS A 141 -2.62 -1.26 -5.56
N LEU A 142 -2.53 -0.74 -4.34
CA LEU A 142 -3.31 0.41 -3.87
C LEU A 142 -3.07 1.68 -4.69
N VAL A 143 -1.89 1.81 -5.33
CA VAL A 143 -1.60 2.96 -6.20
C VAL A 143 -2.55 2.97 -7.39
N ARG A 144 -2.84 1.81 -8.00
CA ARG A 144 -3.81 1.72 -9.10
C ARG A 144 -5.20 2.13 -8.66
N ALA A 145 -5.67 1.63 -7.51
CA ALA A 145 -7.01 1.94 -7.02
C ALA A 145 -7.27 3.45 -6.80
N PHE A 146 -6.24 4.23 -6.45
CA PHE A 146 -6.36 5.68 -6.25
C PHE A 146 -5.93 6.52 -7.45
N ARG A 147 -4.97 6.07 -8.27
CA ARG A 147 -4.43 6.84 -9.40
C ARG A 147 -5.19 6.60 -10.69
N GLU A 148 -5.58 5.35 -10.94
CA GLU A 148 -6.10 4.90 -12.23
C GLU A 148 -7.42 5.57 -12.62
N PRO A 149 -8.39 5.78 -11.70
CA PRO A 149 -9.60 6.54 -12.01
C PRO A 149 -9.29 7.93 -12.60
N PHE A 150 -8.25 8.60 -12.13
CA PHE A 150 -7.87 9.93 -12.63
C PHE A 150 -6.93 9.90 -13.84
N MET A 151 -6.31 8.76 -14.11
CA MET A 151 -5.35 8.63 -15.21
C MET A 151 -6.02 8.11 -16.47
N THR A 152 -6.47 6.85 -16.45
CA THR A 152 -7.02 6.14 -17.61
C THR A 152 -8.53 6.01 -17.55
N GLY A 153 -9.14 6.32 -16.41
CA GLY A 153 -10.58 6.13 -16.17
C GLY A 153 -10.95 4.71 -15.73
N ASP A 154 -10.02 3.75 -15.70
CA ASP A 154 -10.30 2.38 -15.28
C ASP A 154 -10.58 2.29 -13.76
N GLY A 155 -11.81 1.91 -13.42
CA GLY A 155 -12.31 1.71 -12.07
C GLY A 155 -12.30 0.26 -11.58
N GLU A 156 -11.82 -0.73 -12.34
CA GLU A 156 -11.85 -2.15 -11.96
C GLU A 156 -11.15 -2.40 -10.63
N HIS A 157 -9.91 -1.92 -10.48
CA HIS A 157 -9.12 -2.10 -9.27
C HIS A 157 -9.72 -1.35 -8.09
N THR A 158 -10.36 -0.20 -8.34
CA THR A 158 -11.01 0.62 -7.33
C THR A 158 -12.25 -0.08 -6.75
N ARG A 159 -13.08 -0.67 -7.61
CA ARG A 159 -14.25 -1.48 -7.22
C ARG A 159 -13.85 -2.73 -6.45
N GLY A 160 -12.86 -3.47 -6.95
CA GLY A 160 -12.35 -4.66 -6.27
C GLY A 160 -11.84 -4.37 -4.86
N TRP A 161 -11.23 -3.20 -4.68
CA TRP A 161 -10.73 -2.77 -3.39
C TRP A 161 -11.83 -2.34 -2.41
N ALA A 162 -12.89 -1.68 -2.91
CA ALA A 162 -14.06 -1.34 -2.12
C ALA A 162 -14.74 -2.60 -1.52
N VAL A 163 -14.91 -3.65 -2.34
CA VAL A 163 -15.43 -4.94 -1.87
C VAL A 163 -14.50 -5.57 -0.84
N ALA A 164 -13.20 -5.62 -1.12
CA ALA A 164 -12.21 -6.20 -0.21
C ALA A 164 -12.22 -5.51 1.17
N LEU A 165 -12.38 -4.18 1.19
CA LEU A 165 -12.47 -3.42 2.44
C LEU A 165 -13.74 -3.73 3.20
N VAL A 166 -14.90 -3.81 2.54
CA VAL A 166 -16.16 -4.16 3.20
C VAL A 166 -16.10 -5.56 3.81
N VAL A 167 -15.57 -6.55 3.07
CA VAL A 167 -15.40 -7.92 3.58
C VAL A 167 -14.43 -7.96 4.77
N SER A 168 -13.29 -7.26 4.66
CA SER A 168 -12.30 -7.15 5.74
C SER A 168 -12.89 -6.47 6.98
N MET A 169 -13.64 -5.38 6.80
CA MET A 169 -14.32 -4.66 7.88
C MET A 169 -15.29 -5.57 8.63
N LEU A 170 -16.08 -6.41 7.94
CA LEU A 170 -16.96 -7.37 8.60
C LEU A 170 -16.18 -8.35 9.48
N GLY A 171 -15.03 -8.86 8.99
CA GLY A 171 -14.15 -9.72 9.77
C GLY A 171 -13.62 -9.04 11.03
N PHE A 172 -13.09 -7.81 10.91
CA PHE A 172 -12.63 -7.02 12.06
C PHE A 172 -13.78 -6.67 13.03
N ALA A 173 -14.96 -6.38 12.51
CA ALA A 173 -16.13 -6.05 13.32
C ALA A 173 -16.54 -7.25 14.18
N ILE A 174 -16.60 -8.46 13.60
CA ILE A 174 -16.90 -9.69 14.35
C ILE A 174 -15.85 -9.92 15.44
N LEU A 175 -14.55 -9.85 15.12
CA LEU A 175 -13.47 -10.10 16.08
C LEU A 175 -13.51 -9.14 17.29
N LYS A 176 -13.81 -7.86 17.05
CA LYS A 176 -13.93 -6.84 18.10
C LYS A 176 -15.27 -6.91 18.83
N PHE A 177 -16.32 -7.42 18.20
CA PHE A 177 -17.63 -7.62 18.83
C PHE A 177 -17.62 -8.83 19.77
N THR A 178 -16.93 -9.91 19.40
CA THR A 178 -16.76 -11.11 20.24
C THR A 178 -15.69 -10.96 21.32
N ASP A 179 -15.12 -9.75 21.49
CA ASP A 179 -14.07 -9.42 22.47
C ASP A 179 -12.81 -10.30 22.35
N LEU A 180 -12.59 -10.91 21.18
CA LEU A 180 -11.40 -11.73 20.91
C LEU A 180 -10.17 -10.84 20.66
N LYS A 181 -10.40 -9.57 20.35
CA LYS A 181 -9.41 -8.51 20.20
C LYS A 181 -9.87 -7.22 20.85
N ASP A 182 -8.92 -6.50 21.43
CA ASP A 182 -9.17 -5.22 22.08
C ASP A 182 -9.79 -4.22 21.11
N LYS A 183 -10.77 -3.45 21.60
CA LYS A 183 -11.48 -2.46 20.77
C LYS A 183 -10.55 -1.36 20.24
N GLY A 184 -9.47 -1.08 21.00
CA GLY A 184 -8.40 -0.14 20.63
C GLY A 184 -7.36 -0.69 19.66
N ASP A 185 -7.33 -2.00 19.38
CA ASP A 185 -6.41 -2.57 18.40
C ASP A 185 -6.70 -1.97 17.02
N TRP A 186 -5.63 -1.55 16.31
CA TRP A 186 -5.70 -0.88 15.00
C TRP A 186 -6.45 0.46 14.99
N VAL A 187 -6.62 1.12 16.14
CA VAL A 187 -7.13 2.50 16.24
C VAL A 187 -5.95 3.45 16.47
N PHE A 188 -5.41 4.00 15.39
CA PHE A 188 -4.25 4.88 15.48
C PHE A 188 -4.61 6.31 15.91
N PRO A 189 -3.76 6.98 16.72
CA PRO A 189 -3.94 8.38 17.14
C PRO A 189 -3.53 9.36 16.03
N ALA A 190 -4.06 9.15 14.82
CA ALA A 190 -3.71 9.94 13.64
C ALA A 190 -4.89 10.79 13.14
N PHE A 191 -6.08 10.67 13.73
CA PHE A 191 -7.27 11.29 13.14
C PHE A 191 -7.17 12.82 13.12
N TRP A 192 -7.66 13.41 12.02
CA TRP A 192 -7.49 14.78 11.55
C TRP A 192 -6.16 15.00 10.82
N LEU A 193 -5.27 15.85 11.35
CA LEU A 193 -4.15 16.39 10.60
C LEU A 193 -3.13 15.32 10.21
N GLY A 194 -2.79 14.40 11.12
CA GLY A 194 -1.80 13.35 10.88
C GLY A 194 -2.22 12.40 9.74
N SER A 195 -3.47 11.94 9.77
CA SER A 195 -4.02 11.03 8.77
C SER A 195 -4.17 11.68 7.40
N VAL A 196 -4.68 12.91 7.32
CA VAL A 196 -4.89 13.61 6.04
C VAL A 196 -3.57 14.07 5.44
N VAL A 197 -2.70 14.74 6.22
CA VAL A 197 -1.41 15.24 5.74
C VAL A 197 -0.46 14.07 5.45
N GLY A 198 -0.40 13.09 6.36
CA GLY A 198 0.39 11.88 6.16
C GLY A 198 -0.09 11.09 4.94
N GLY A 199 -1.41 10.96 4.76
CA GLY A 199 -2.03 10.36 3.58
C GLY A 199 -1.70 11.10 2.29
N LEU A 200 -1.69 12.45 2.30
CA LEU A 200 -1.34 13.28 1.14
C LEU A 200 0.11 13.09 0.73
N ILE A 201 1.04 13.20 1.68
CA ILE A 201 2.48 13.02 1.42
C ILE A 201 2.74 11.58 0.96
N PHE A 202 2.10 10.59 1.57
CA PHE A 202 2.20 9.19 1.16
C PHE A 202 1.62 8.97 -0.25
N GLY A 203 0.47 9.57 -0.57
CA GLY A 203 -0.21 9.49 -1.86
C GLY A 203 0.65 10.06 -3.00
N LEU A 204 1.30 11.20 -2.74
CA LEU A 204 2.29 11.79 -3.63
C LEU A 204 3.51 10.86 -3.80
N GLY A 205 4.04 10.34 -2.70
CA GLY A 205 5.20 9.44 -2.73
C GLY A 205 4.94 8.15 -3.52
N MET A 206 3.79 7.51 -3.28
CA MET A 206 3.44 6.24 -3.93
C MET A 206 3.18 6.40 -5.44
N THR A 207 2.71 7.56 -5.89
CA THR A 207 2.52 7.84 -7.32
C THR A 207 3.85 8.12 -8.03
N LEU A 208 4.77 8.86 -7.40
CA LEU A 208 6.13 9.08 -7.92
C LEU A 208 6.95 7.78 -7.98
N ALA A 209 6.91 6.99 -6.89
CA ALA A 209 7.56 5.69 -6.83
C ALA A 209 6.95 4.68 -7.82
N GLY A 210 5.67 4.86 -8.18
CA GLY A 210 4.92 3.92 -9.01
C GLY A 210 4.60 2.61 -8.29
N GLY A 211 4.53 2.62 -6.96
CA GLY A 211 4.28 1.48 -6.10
C GLY A 211 3.93 1.91 -4.67
N CYS A 212 3.16 1.09 -3.97
CA CYS A 212 2.86 1.27 -2.54
C CYS A 212 3.68 0.31 -1.68
N GLY A 213 3.59 0.37 -0.34
CA GLY A 213 4.37 -0.52 0.55
C GLY A 213 4.40 -1.99 0.11
N ALA A 214 3.23 -2.65 0.02
CA ALA A 214 3.17 -4.03 -0.48
C ALA A 214 3.51 -4.16 -1.96
N GLY A 215 2.98 -3.24 -2.80
CA GLY A 215 3.21 -3.21 -4.23
C GLY A 215 4.69 -3.17 -4.61
N SER A 216 5.47 -2.43 -3.85
CA SER A 216 6.89 -2.24 -4.05
C SER A 216 7.69 -3.46 -3.62
N ILE A 217 7.28 -4.17 -2.56
CA ILE A 217 7.98 -5.37 -2.09
C ILE A 217 7.85 -6.52 -3.08
N TRP A 218 6.64 -6.86 -3.56
CA TRP A 218 6.49 -7.99 -4.47
C TRP A 218 7.07 -7.68 -5.86
N ARG A 219 6.95 -6.44 -6.36
CA ARG A 219 7.58 -6.03 -7.63
C ARG A 219 9.09 -5.87 -7.53
N ALA A 220 9.61 -5.55 -6.34
CA ALA A 220 11.03 -5.69 -6.03
C ALA A 220 11.44 -7.16 -6.14
N GLY A 221 10.62 -8.09 -5.64
CA GLY A 221 10.78 -9.53 -5.84
C GLY A 221 10.78 -9.97 -7.30
N GLU A 222 10.14 -9.24 -8.21
CA GLU A 222 10.19 -9.48 -9.66
C GLU A 222 11.43 -8.90 -10.36
N GLY A 223 12.26 -8.13 -9.64
CA GLY A 223 13.51 -7.56 -10.15
C GLY A 223 13.43 -6.09 -10.59
N HIS A 224 12.41 -5.33 -10.20
CA HIS A 224 12.34 -3.90 -10.56
C HIS A 224 13.25 -3.04 -9.68
N VAL A 225 14.36 -2.57 -10.23
CA VAL A 225 15.39 -1.82 -9.47
C VAL A 225 14.90 -0.46 -8.97
N LYS A 226 13.99 0.21 -9.70
CA LYS A 226 13.31 1.43 -9.21
C LYS A 226 12.64 1.20 -7.85
N LEU A 227 12.05 0.03 -7.66
CA LEU A 227 11.29 -0.31 -6.46
C LEU A 227 12.19 -0.83 -5.34
N TRP A 228 13.37 -1.38 -5.66
CA TRP A 228 14.40 -1.66 -4.65
C TRP A 228 14.82 -0.37 -3.95
N LEU A 229 15.12 0.66 -4.74
CA LEU A 229 15.50 1.96 -4.21
C LEU A 229 14.36 2.62 -3.44
N ALA A 230 13.12 2.53 -3.94
CA ALA A 230 11.95 3.05 -3.23
C ALA A 230 11.72 2.36 -1.88
N VAL A 231 11.88 1.04 -1.79
CA VAL A 231 11.74 0.29 -0.53
C VAL A 231 12.86 0.66 0.46
N LEU A 232 14.10 0.80 -0.01
CA LEU A 232 15.22 1.22 0.80
C LEU A 232 14.98 2.62 1.39
N THR A 233 14.67 3.61 0.55
CA THR A 233 14.45 4.99 1.01
C THR A 233 13.18 5.11 1.83
N PHE A 234 12.15 4.30 1.57
CA PHE A 234 10.96 4.20 2.41
C PHE A 234 11.29 3.80 3.84
N GLY A 235 12.09 2.74 4.03
CA GLY A 235 12.51 2.30 5.37
C GLY A 235 13.37 3.33 6.09
N LEU A 236 14.37 3.89 5.39
CA LEU A 236 15.27 4.90 5.96
C LEU A 236 14.55 6.19 6.33
N ALA A 237 13.69 6.70 5.44
CA ALA A 237 12.91 7.90 5.72
C ALA A 237 11.90 7.67 6.84
N ALA A 238 11.22 6.52 6.89
CA ALA A 238 10.35 6.20 8.02
C ALA A 238 11.12 6.20 9.35
N SER A 239 12.32 5.59 9.38
CA SER A 239 13.17 5.59 10.57
C SER A 239 13.62 7.00 10.95
N ALA A 240 14.07 7.80 9.97
CA ALA A 240 14.55 9.17 10.19
C ALA A 240 13.42 10.10 10.65
N THR A 241 12.25 10.06 10.00
CA THR A 241 11.09 10.87 10.39
C THR A 241 10.61 10.51 11.79
N ARG A 242 10.62 9.23 12.17
CA ARG A 242 10.29 8.80 13.54
C ARG A 242 11.30 9.33 14.57
N ALA A 243 12.59 9.33 14.23
CA ALA A 243 13.63 9.89 15.10
C ALA A 243 13.52 11.42 15.24
N LEU A 244 13.17 12.12 14.17
CA LEU A 244 13.06 13.59 14.12
C LEU A 244 11.83 14.14 14.86
N LEU A 245 10.67 13.51 14.69
CA LEU A 245 9.41 14.00 15.29
C LEU A 245 9.29 13.65 16.77
N GLY A 246 10.01 12.64 17.27
CA GLY A 246 9.86 12.19 18.66
C GLY A 246 8.47 11.58 18.97
N GLY A 247 8.33 10.96 20.14
CA GLY A 247 7.09 10.24 20.51
C GLY A 247 5.92 11.16 20.88
N GLU A 248 6.20 12.32 21.49
CA GLU A 248 5.17 13.25 21.97
C GLU A 248 4.57 14.09 20.85
N THR A 249 5.40 14.68 19.99
CA THR A 249 4.91 15.44 18.83
C THR A 249 4.14 14.55 17.87
N LEU A 250 4.52 13.27 17.73
CA LEU A 250 3.76 12.35 16.90
C LEU A 250 2.38 12.04 17.48
N ARG A 251 2.24 12.00 18.80
CA ARG A 251 0.94 11.83 19.47
C ARG A 251 0.06 13.08 19.45
N SER A 252 0.64 14.27 19.24
CA SER A 252 -0.13 15.51 19.14
C SER A 252 -0.68 15.79 17.74
N VAL A 253 -0.27 15.02 16.72
CA VAL A 253 -0.73 15.22 15.33
C VAL A 253 -2.19 14.79 15.10
N GLY A 254 -2.78 14.03 16.03
CA GLY A 254 -4.16 13.59 15.89
C GLY A 254 -4.73 12.87 17.10
N TYR A 255 -6.00 12.50 16.98
CA TYR A 255 -6.75 11.81 18.03
C TYR A 255 -7.02 10.35 17.64
N ALA A 256 -7.12 9.45 18.62
CA ALA A 256 -7.57 8.08 18.37
C ALA A 256 -9.09 8.04 18.47
N VAL A 257 -9.78 7.99 17.32
CA VAL A 257 -11.25 7.94 17.27
C VAL A 257 -11.70 6.59 16.75
N PHE A 258 -12.31 5.81 17.64
CA PHE A 258 -13.01 4.58 17.31
C PHE A 258 -14.47 4.93 17.00
N MET A 259 -14.90 4.69 15.75
CA MET A 259 -16.21 5.12 15.29
C MET A 259 -17.38 4.48 16.08
N PRO A 260 -17.33 3.17 16.43
CA PRO A 260 -18.40 2.51 17.17
C PRO A 260 -18.59 3.00 18.60
N SER A 261 -17.58 3.59 19.24
CA SER A 261 -17.76 4.17 20.58
C SER A 261 -18.49 5.52 20.57
N VAL A 262 -18.53 6.21 19.43
CA VAL A 262 -19.19 7.52 19.30
C VAL A 262 -20.58 7.37 18.70
N LEU A 263 -20.69 6.58 17.62
CA LEU A 263 -21.93 6.44 16.85
C LEU A 263 -22.69 5.14 17.14
N GLY A 264 -22.02 4.12 17.69
CA GLY A 264 -22.53 2.76 17.76
C GLY A 264 -22.12 1.90 16.56
N TRP A 265 -22.23 0.58 16.70
CA TRP A 265 -21.75 -0.40 15.72
C TRP A 265 -22.43 -0.30 14.36
N ALA A 266 -23.77 -0.40 14.34
CA ALA A 266 -24.55 -0.37 13.11
C ALA A 266 -24.30 0.90 12.26
N PRO A 267 -24.41 2.13 12.80
CA PRO A 267 -24.15 3.32 12.00
C PRO A 267 -22.69 3.44 11.55
N SER A 268 -21.72 2.93 12.32
CA SER A 268 -20.31 2.94 11.91
C SER A 268 -20.05 2.03 10.71
N ILE A 269 -20.63 0.82 10.73
CA ILE A 269 -20.57 -0.13 9.61
C ILE A 269 -21.25 0.46 8.37
N ILE A 270 -22.47 1.00 8.54
CA ILE A 270 -23.22 1.63 7.45
C ILE A 270 -22.44 2.80 6.87
N ALA A 271 -21.83 3.65 7.71
CA ALA A 271 -21.04 4.80 7.24
C ALA A 271 -19.89 4.36 6.34
N ILE A 272 -19.12 3.33 6.72
CA ILE A 272 -18.03 2.82 5.90
C ILE A 272 -18.56 2.22 4.60
N VAL A 273 -19.64 1.43 4.65
CA VAL A 273 -20.26 0.86 3.45
C VAL A 273 -20.73 1.96 2.49
N VAL A 274 -21.35 3.02 3.01
CA VAL A 274 -21.78 4.17 2.20
C VAL A 274 -20.57 4.88 1.59
N VAL A 275 -19.51 5.14 2.36
CA VAL A 275 -18.29 5.78 1.81
C VAL A 275 -17.67 4.92 0.70
N MET A 276 -17.61 3.60 0.87
CA MET A 276 -17.11 2.69 -0.15
C MET A 276 -18.05 2.61 -1.37
N ALA A 277 -19.36 2.64 -1.17
CA ALA A 277 -20.35 2.66 -2.25
C ALA A 277 -20.29 3.97 -3.05
N LEU A 278 -20.10 5.11 -2.38
CA LEU A 278 -19.88 6.40 -3.03
C LEU A 278 -18.58 6.39 -3.83
N TRP A 279 -17.50 5.82 -3.29
CA TRP A 279 -16.23 5.70 -4.00
C TRP A 279 -16.34 4.77 -5.21
N TRP A 280 -17.07 3.65 -5.09
CA TRP A 280 -17.42 2.79 -6.22
C TRP A 280 -18.20 3.57 -7.28
N ALA A 281 -19.30 4.21 -6.88
CA ALA A 281 -20.18 4.94 -7.79
C ALA A 281 -19.43 6.06 -8.52
N PHE A 282 -18.55 6.77 -7.83
CA PHE A 282 -17.66 7.77 -8.42
C PHE A 282 -16.73 7.14 -9.47
N ALA A 283 -16.09 6.01 -9.15
CA ALA A 283 -15.19 5.33 -10.08
C ALA A 283 -15.94 4.86 -11.34
N THR A 284 -17.13 4.26 -11.21
CA THR A 284 -17.95 3.83 -12.36
C THR A 284 -18.47 5.01 -13.17
N TRP A 285 -18.91 6.07 -12.51
CA TRP A 285 -19.37 7.27 -13.21
C TRP A 285 -18.23 7.95 -13.99
N ASN A 286 -17.03 7.97 -13.42
CA ASN A 286 -15.87 8.54 -14.12
C ASN A 286 -15.36 7.65 -15.26
N GLU A 287 -15.51 6.32 -15.14
CA GLU A 287 -15.23 5.35 -16.21
C GLU A 287 -16.16 5.57 -17.42
N GLU A 288 -17.44 5.92 -17.20
CA GLU A 288 -18.38 6.21 -18.28
C GLU A 288 -18.22 7.62 -18.87
N THR A 289 -17.90 8.61 -18.04
CA THR A 289 -17.91 10.02 -18.45
C THR A 289 -16.56 10.57 -18.87
N HIS A 290 -15.45 9.92 -18.50
CA HIS A 290 -14.08 10.35 -18.76
C HIS A 290 -13.79 11.82 -18.37
N LYS A 291 -14.56 12.39 -17.42
CA LYS A 291 -14.47 13.82 -17.07
C LYS A 291 -13.24 14.16 -16.26
N PHE A 292 -12.79 13.24 -15.41
CA PHE A 292 -11.60 13.40 -14.57
C PHE A 292 -10.43 12.51 -15.00
N SER A 293 -10.54 11.78 -16.13
CA SER A 293 -9.40 11.08 -16.71
C SER A 293 -8.49 12.07 -17.44
N ALA A 294 -7.18 11.85 -17.33
CA ALA A 294 -6.20 12.63 -18.07
C ALA A 294 -6.11 12.23 -19.55
N PHE A 295 -6.59 11.03 -19.88
CA PHE A 295 -6.64 10.43 -21.21
C PHE A 295 -8.06 10.04 -21.57
#